data_AF-R4LAV8-F1
#
_entry.id   AF-R4LAV8-F1
#
_cell.length_a   1.000
_cell.length_b   1.000
_cell.length_c   1.000
_cell.angle_alpha   90.00
_cell.angle_beta   90.00
_cell.angle_gamma   90.00
#
_symmetry.space_group_name_H-M   'P 1'
#
loop_
_entity.id
_entity.type
_entity.pdbx_description
1 polymer ?
#
loop_
_entity_poly.entity_id
_entity_poly.type
_entity_poly.pdbx_seq_one_letter_code
_entity_poly.pdbx_strand_id
1 'polypeptide(L)'
;MLDVAARTFAREGTGASLKAIAREAGVGIGTVYRRFPTREALVEAVYRQDVDRLCAAAAELAEAQPGAAALREWMERFVDFMAAKRGLGETLRAALTSEADRQHTRDQLRAAIAALLAAGVTRGGVRPGIEPGDLLMSLGGITLIAAEEHQRDLASRLLDLLMVGCLRAPEPH
;
A
#
# COMPACT_ATOMS: atom_id res chain seq x y z
N MET A 1 9.16 16.60 3.32
CA MET A 1 8.41 17.17 2.17
C MET A 1 7.49 16.14 1.55
N LEU A 2 7.98 14.98 1.10
CA LEU A 2 7.11 13.95 0.51
C LEU A 2 6.03 13.44 1.48
N ASP A 3 6.33 13.30 2.78
CA ASP A 3 5.30 12.94 3.78
C ASP A 3 4.16 13.95 3.89
N VAL A 4 4.49 15.23 3.77
CA VAL A 4 3.50 16.30 3.73
C VAL A 4 2.68 16.17 2.45
N ALA A 5 3.34 16.01 1.30
CA ALA A 5 2.67 15.81 0.03
C ALA A 5 1.73 14.60 0.05
N ALA A 6 2.16 13.45 0.57
CA ALA A 6 1.36 12.24 0.73
C ALA A 6 0.10 12.51 1.55
N ARG A 7 0.22 13.15 2.72
CA ARG A 7 -0.94 13.51 3.55
C ARG A 7 -1.87 14.52 2.86
N THR A 8 -1.32 15.54 2.20
CA THR A 8 -2.14 16.52 1.47
C THR A 8 -2.87 15.85 0.31
N PHE A 9 -2.21 14.97 -0.44
CA PHE A 9 -2.86 14.22 -1.53
C PHE A 9 -3.92 13.23 -1.01
N ALA A 10 -3.69 12.56 0.10
CA ALA A 10 -4.69 11.67 0.70
C ALA A 10 -5.95 12.45 1.15
N ARG A 11 -5.79 13.69 1.63
CA ARG A 11 -6.91 14.55 2.07
C ARG A 11 -7.63 15.26 0.93
N GLU A 12 -6.88 15.81 -0.03
CA GLU A 12 -7.38 16.76 -1.03
C GLU A 12 -7.38 16.19 -2.46
N GLY A 13 -6.84 14.98 -2.66
CA GLY A 13 -6.75 14.32 -3.96
C GLY A 13 -6.07 15.19 -5.02
N THR A 14 -6.67 15.23 -6.20
CA THR A 14 -6.23 16.07 -7.32
C THR A 14 -6.34 17.57 -7.04
N GLY A 15 -7.09 18.00 -6.02
CA GLY A 15 -7.20 19.39 -5.59
C GLY A 15 -6.01 19.93 -4.79
N ALA A 16 -5.09 19.06 -4.34
CA ALA A 16 -3.99 19.45 -3.46
C ALA A 16 -3.10 20.55 -4.08
N SER A 17 -2.84 21.63 -3.34
CA SER A 17 -2.00 22.73 -3.82
C SER A 17 -0.51 22.50 -3.54
N LEU A 18 0.33 22.54 -4.58
CA LEU A 18 1.81 22.48 -4.45
C LEU A 18 2.36 23.60 -3.54
N LYS A 19 1.73 24.78 -3.56
CA LYS A 19 2.08 25.91 -2.70
C LYS A 19 1.71 25.63 -1.23
N ALA A 20 0.57 25.00 -0.99
CA ALA A 20 0.18 24.57 0.35
C ALA A 20 1.12 23.48 0.89
N ILE A 21 1.45 22.49 0.05
CA ILE A 21 2.43 21.43 0.36
C ILE A 21 3.79 22.03 0.72
N ALA A 22 4.30 22.98 -0.09
CA ALA A 22 5.57 23.64 0.17
C ALA A 22 5.57 24.37 1.53
N ARG A 23 4.50 25.14 1.79
CA ARG A 23 4.31 25.87 3.04
C ARG A 23 4.27 24.93 4.24
N GLU A 24 3.46 23.86 4.18
CA GLU A 24 3.34 22.88 5.27
C GLU A 24 4.63 22.08 5.47
N ALA A 25 5.38 21.81 4.39
CA ALA A 25 6.68 21.16 4.45
C ALA A 25 7.82 22.09 4.92
N GLY A 26 7.55 23.37 5.17
CA GLY A 26 8.57 24.35 5.58
C GLY A 26 9.63 24.62 4.50
N VAL A 27 9.32 24.39 3.23
CA VAL A 27 10.25 24.59 2.11
C VAL A 27 9.74 25.66 1.15
N GLY A 28 10.67 26.38 0.51
CA GLY A 28 10.32 27.32 -0.55
C GLY A 28 9.72 26.59 -1.77
N ILE A 29 8.71 27.19 -2.40
CA ILE A 29 8.06 26.63 -3.61
C ILE A 29 9.07 26.40 -4.76
N GLY A 30 10.10 27.25 -4.88
CA GLY A 30 11.18 27.05 -5.84
C GLY A 30 12.02 25.79 -5.58
N THR A 31 12.13 25.33 -4.33
CA THR A 31 12.78 24.06 -4.00
C THR A 31 11.92 22.87 -4.42
N VAL A 32 10.59 22.99 -4.30
CA VAL A 32 9.67 21.97 -4.81
C VAL A 32 9.81 21.84 -6.32
N TYR A 33 9.68 22.94 -7.08
CA TYR A 33 9.79 22.90 -8.54
C TYR A 33 11.18 22.48 -9.04
N ARG A 34 12.27 22.80 -8.33
CA ARG A 34 13.61 22.30 -8.69
C ARG A 34 13.74 20.78 -8.55
N ARG A 35 13.08 20.19 -7.56
CA ARG A 35 13.16 18.74 -7.29
C ARG A 35 12.08 17.95 -8.03
N PHE A 36 10.92 18.55 -8.22
CA PHE A 36 9.74 17.99 -8.85
C PHE A 36 9.18 19.03 -9.83
N PRO A 37 9.73 19.07 -11.07
CA PRO A 37 9.36 20.08 -12.06
C PRO A 37 7.87 20.07 -12.43
N THR A 38 7.22 18.91 -12.29
CA THR A 38 5.79 18.72 -12.57
C THR A 38 5.06 18.14 -11.36
N ARG A 39 3.73 18.26 -11.36
CA ARG A 39 2.89 17.63 -10.34
C ARG A 39 3.03 16.11 -10.39
N GLU A 40 3.10 15.56 -11.60
CA GLU A 40 3.26 14.14 -11.88
C GLU A 40 4.56 13.63 -11.28
N ALA A 41 5.67 14.37 -11.40
CA ALA A 41 6.95 14.00 -10.78
C ALA A 41 6.88 13.96 -9.24
N LEU A 42 6.13 14.87 -8.62
CA LEU A 42 5.90 14.81 -7.17
C LEU A 42 5.02 13.62 -6.78
N VAL A 43 3.94 13.37 -7.54
CA VAL A 43 3.03 12.26 -7.32
C VAL A 43 3.74 10.92 -7.47
N GLU A 44 4.59 10.77 -8.49
CA GLU A 44 5.42 9.59 -8.71
C GLU A 44 6.39 9.35 -7.54
N ALA A 45 7.01 10.41 -7.03
CA ALA A 45 7.93 10.31 -5.91
C ALA A 45 7.22 9.93 -4.59
N VAL A 46 6.03 10.48 -4.36
CA VAL A 46 5.16 10.08 -3.24
C VAL A 46 4.76 8.62 -3.38
N TYR A 47 4.28 8.21 -4.56
CA TYR A 47 3.90 6.83 -4.84
C TYR A 47 5.04 5.84 -4.57
N ARG A 48 6.25 6.13 -5.06
CA ARG A 48 7.43 5.28 -4.82
C ARG A 48 7.77 5.19 -3.34
N GLN A 49 7.73 6.31 -2.61
CA GLN A 49 7.97 6.30 -1.17
C GLN A 49 6.92 5.46 -0.41
N ASP A 50 5.65 5.54 -0.80
CA ASP A 50 4.58 4.77 -0.17
C ASP A 50 4.72 3.26 -0.46
N VAL A 51 5.15 2.89 -1.67
CA VAL A 51 5.51 1.50 -2.00
C VAL A 51 6.67 1.03 -1.13
N ASP A 52 7.76 1.79 -1.05
CA ASP A 52 8.93 1.43 -0.23
C ASP A 52 8.55 1.26 1.25
N ARG A 53 7.69 2.13 1.78
CA ARG A 53 7.15 2.03 3.14
C ARG A 53 6.31 0.78 3.34
N LEU A 54 5.43 0.45 2.40
CA LEU A 54 4.59 -0.73 2.50
C LEU A 54 5.43 -2.02 2.43
N CYS A 55 6.47 -2.03 1.60
CA CYS A 55 7.44 -3.13 1.55
C CYS A 55 8.24 -3.24 2.86
N ALA A 56 8.74 -2.14 3.40
CA ALA A 56 9.47 -2.13 4.68
C ALA A 56 8.61 -2.59 5.85
N ALA A 57 7.32 -2.18 5.87
CA ALA A 57 6.37 -2.57 6.91
C ALA A 57 6.22 -4.09 7.03
N ALA A 58 6.36 -4.86 5.95
CA ALA A 58 6.30 -6.32 6.04
C ALA A 58 7.38 -6.89 6.99
N ALA A 59 8.62 -6.42 6.87
CA ALA A 59 9.71 -6.85 7.73
C ALA A 59 9.52 -6.37 9.17
N GLU A 60 9.14 -5.10 9.35
CA GLU A 60 8.91 -4.50 10.68
C GLU A 60 7.80 -5.23 11.45
N LEU A 61 6.68 -5.53 10.77
CA LEU A 61 5.53 -6.23 11.35
C LEU A 61 5.85 -7.69 11.66
N ALA A 62 6.58 -8.36 10.77
CA ALA A 62 7.01 -9.74 10.97
C ALA A 62 7.86 -9.89 12.25
N GLU A 63 8.68 -8.89 12.58
CA GLU A 63 9.46 -8.86 13.82
C GLU A 63 8.61 -8.51 15.04
N ALA A 64 7.78 -7.47 14.93
CA ALA A 64 7.06 -6.88 16.05
C ALA A 64 5.83 -7.69 16.51
N GLN A 65 5.23 -8.53 15.66
CA GLN A 65 3.93 -9.14 15.92
C GLN A 65 3.90 -10.66 15.62
N PRO A 66 2.93 -11.40 16.20
CA PRO A 66 2.60 -12.75 15.75
C PRO A 66 2.18 -12.77 14.27
N GLY A 67 2.47 -13.87 13.56
CA GLY A 67 2.33 -13.94 12.10
C GLY A 67 0.95 -13.54 11.56
N ALA A 68 -0.12 -14.00 12.21
CA ALA A 68 -1.50 -13.67 11.81
C ALA A 68 -1.82 -12.16 11.98
N ALA A 69 -1.36 -11.55 13.07
CA ALA A 69 -1.58 -10.14 13.35
C ALA A 69 -0.74 -9.26 12.41
N ALA A 70 0.54 -9.62 12.21
CA ALA A 70 1.43 -8.96 11.25
C ALA A 70 0.85 -8.95 9.84
N LEU A 71 0.31 -10.10 9.40
CA LEU A 71 -0.33 -10.25 8.10
C LEU A 71 -1.59 -9.38 7.98
N ARG A 72 -2.48 -9.40 8.99
CA ARG A 72 -3.70 -8.58 8.99
C ARG A 72 -3.38 -7.09 8.86
N GLU A 73 -2.48 -6.60 9.71
CA GLU A 73 -2.06 -5.20 9.74
C GLU A 73 -1.43 -4.79 8.40
N TRP A 74 -0.60 -5.65 7.80
CA TRP A 74 -0.02 -5.36 6.49
C TRP A 74 -1.09 -5.26 5.39
N MET A 75 -2.10 -6.16 5.41
CA MET A 75 -3.22 -6.09 4.46
C MET A 75 -4.05 -4.80 4.63
N GLU A 76 -4.22 -4.30 5.85
CA GLU A 76 -4.90 -3.02 6.10
C GLU A 76 -4.11 -1.84 5.54
N ARG A 77 -2.78 -1.82 5.76
CA ARG A 77 -1.90 -0.81 5.14
C ARG A 77 -1.93 -0.85 3.63
N PHE A 78 -2.06 -2.04 3.03
CA PHE A 78 -2.24 -2.18 1.59
C PHE A 78 -3.58 -1.57 1.12
N VAL A 79 -4.67 -1.75 1.87
CA VAL A 79 -5.97 -1.13 1.56
C VAL A 79 -5.86 0.39 1.62
N ASP A 80 -5.24 0.94 2.66
CA ASP A 80 -5.02 2.39 2.81
C ASP A 80 -4.18 2.96 1.66
N PHE A 81 -3.10 2.26 1.30
CA PHE A 81 -2.28 2.60 0.14
C PHE A 81 -3.11 2.65 -1.15
N MET A 82 -3.96 1.65 -1.40
CA MET A 82 -4.82 1.61 -2.58
C MET A 82 -5.91 2.69 -2.57
N ALA A 83 -6.44 3.05 -1.41
CA ALA A 83 -7.39 4.15 -1.26
C ALA A 83 -6.75 5.50 -1.59
N ALA A 84 -5.55 5.77 -1.05
CA ALA A 84 -4.77 6.97 -1.36
C ALA A 84 -4.42 7.05 -2.86
N LYS A 85 -3.98 5.91 -3.43
CA LYS A 85 -3.67 5.76 -4.86
C LYS A 85 -4.87 6.15 -5.75
N ARG A 86 -6.08 5.74 -5.37
CA ARG A 86 -7.30 6.06 -6.13
C ARG A 86 -7.61 7.56 -6.10
N GLY A 87 -7.41 8.24 -4.97
CA GLY A 87 -7.62 9.68 -4.83
C GLY A 87 -6.74 10.53 -5.77
N LEU A 88 -5.62 9.98 -6.24
CA LEU A 88 -4.72 10.61 -7.20
C LEU A 88 -5.15 10.43 -8.67
N GLY A 89 -6.07 9.49 -8.94
CA GLY A 89 -6.76 9.32 -10.23
C GLY A 89 -5.87 9.43 -11.47
N GLU A 90 -6.24 10.35 -12.36
CA GLU A 90 -5.54 10.59 -13.64
C GLU A 90 -4.12 11.11 -13.46
N THR A 91 -3.83 11.88 -12.41
CA THR A 91 -2.47 12.40 -12.18
C THR A 91 -1.49 11.26 -11.92
N LEU A 92 -1.88 10.25 -11.16
CA LEU A 92 -1.03 9.07 -10.98
C LEU A 92 -0.92 8.23 -12.25
N ARG A 93 -2.01 8.12 -13.02
CA ARG A 93 -1.97 7.43 -14.33
C ARG A 93 -1.00 8.13 -15.31
N ALA A 94 -0.96 9.47 -15.29
CA ALA A 94 -0.03 10.27 -16.07
C ALA A 94 1.41 10.17 -15.55
N ALA A 95 1.61 9.94 -14.25
CA ALA A 95 2.92 9.72 -13.65
C ALA A 95 3.50 8.32 -13.97
N LEU A 96 2.68 7.26 -13.90
CA LEU A 96 3.09 5.87 -14.10
C LEU A 96 2.86 5.42 -15.56
N THR A 97 3.63 6.00 -16.46
CA THR A 97 3.43 5.84 -17.91
C THR A 97 3.84 4.46 -18.44
N SER A 98 4.83 3.81 -17.84
CA SER A 98 5.37 2.54 -18.34
C SER A 98 4.77 1.30 -17.65
N GLU A 99 4.63 0.21 -18.41
CA GLU A 99 4.26 -1.09 -17.82
C GLU A 99 5.39 -1.64 -16.94
N ALA A 100 6.64 -1.28 -17.23
CA ALA A 100 7.80 -1.68 -16.44
C ALA A 100 7.72 -1.15 -15.00
N ASP A 101 7.32 0.12 -14.80
CA ASP A 101 7.18 0.72 -13.46
C ASP A 101 6.09 0.02 -12.63
N ARG A 102 4.98 -0.33 -13.30
CA ARG A 102 3.88 -1.07 -12.69
C ARG A 102 4.30 -2.49 -12.32
N GLN A 103 5.01 -3.18 -13.20
CA GLN A 103 5.56 -4.50 -12.93
C GLN A 103 6.55 -4.47 -11.77
N HIS A 104 7.47 -3.50 -11.76
CA HIS A 104 8.44 -3.34 -10.68
C HIS A 104 7.75 -3.19 -9.32
N THR A 105 6.71 -2.35 -9.22
CA THR A 105 5.94 -2.23 -7.97
C THR A 105 5.30 -3.56 -7.57
N ARG A 106 4.69 -4.29 -8.54
CA ARG A 106 4.09 -5.60 -8.26
C ARG A 106 5.11 -6.59 -7.71
N ASP A 107 6.31 -6.61 -8.27
CA ASP A 107 7.39 -7.50 -7.85
C ASP A 107 7.87 -7.17 -6.42
N GLN A 108 8.02 -5.87 -6.10
CA GLN A 108 8.38 -5.42 -4.76
C GLN A 108 7.33 -5.83 -3.71
N LEU A 109 6.04 -5.61 -4.00
CA LEU A 109 4.94 -5.97 -3.10
C LEU A 109 4.81 -7.48 -2.95
N ARG A 110 4.97 -8.24 -4.03
CA ARG A 110 4.98 -9.71 -4.00
C ARG A 110 6.11 -10.23 -3.11
N ALA A 111 7.31 -9.66 -3.22
CA ALA A 111 8.45 -10.03 -2.39
C ALA A 111 8.20 -9.72 -0.90
N ALA A 112 7.60 -8.57 -0.59
CA ALA A 112 7.23 -8.20 0.77
C ALA A 112 6.21 -9.18 1.38
N ILE A 113 5.17 -9.55 0.62
CA ILE A 113 4.20 -10.57 1.03
C ILE A 113 4.89 -11.92 1.26
N ALA A 114 5.79 -12.32 0.36
CA ALA A 114 6.51 -13.59 0.48
C ALA A 114 7.30 -13.66 1.79
N ALA A 115 8.01 -12.59 2.14
CA ALA A 115 8.76 -12.51 3.39
C ALA A 115 7.84 -12.58 4.62
N LEU A 116 6.72 -11.85 4.58
CA LEU A 116 5.75 -11.82 5.67
C LEU A 116 5.07 -13.19 5.89
N LEU A 117 4.69 -13.87 4.80
CA LEU A 117 4.13 -15.22 4.85
C LEU A 117 5.15 -16.22 5.40
N ALA A 118 6.40 -16.17 4.94
CA ALA A 118 7.47 -17.04 5.42
C ALA A 118 7.68 -16.87 6.95
N ALA A 119 7.78 -15.63 7.41
CA ALA A 119 7.90 -15.32 8.83
C ALA A 119 6.68 -15.81 9.64
N GLY A 120 5.47 -15.63 9.10
CA GLY A 120 4.23 -16.10 9.74
C GLY A 120 4.12 -17.62 9.81
N VAL A 121 4.68 -18.36 8.84
CA VAL A 121 4.76 -19.82 8.90
C VAL A 121 5.76 -20.25 9.97
N THR A 122 6.95 -19.64 10.01
CA THR A 122 8.00 -19.95 11.00
C THR A 122 7.57 -19.63 12.43
N ARG A 123 6.91 -18.49 12.64
CA ARG A 123 6.41 -18.06 13.96
C ARG A 123 5.05 -18.67 14.33
N GLY A 124 4.40 -19.35 13.40
CA GLY A 124 3.06 -19.90 13.57
C GLY A 124 1.93 -18.88 13.37
N GLY A 125 0.72 -19.39 13.18
CA GLY A 125 -0.49 -18.61 12.93
C GLY A 125 -0.86 -18.45 11.46
N VAL A 126 0.10 -18.59 10.53
CA VAL A 126 -0.15 -18.59 9.08
C VAL A 126 0.10 -19.99 8.51
N ARG A 127 -0.75 -20.46 7.60
CA ARG A 127 -0.56 -21.76 6.93
C ARG A 127 0.51 -21.68 5.84
N PRO A 128 1.28 -22.75 5.60
CA PRO A 128 2.19 -22.81 4.46
C PRO A 128 1.42 -22.94 3.13
N GLY A 129 2.11 -22.70 2.01
CA GLY A 129 1.59 -22.94 0.66
C GLY A 129 0.72 -21.84 0.07
N ILE A 130 0.64 -20.66 0.71
CA ILE A 130 0.01 -19.48 0.13
C ILE A 130 0.96 -18.89 -0.92
N GLU A 131 0.49 -18.75 -2.16
CA GLU A 131 1.24 -18.06 -3.20
C GLU A 131 1.15 -16.53 -2.99
N PRO A 132 2.28 -15.79 -2.89
CA PRO A 132 2.29 -14.36 -2.58
C PRO A 132 1.57 -13.45 -3.59
N GLY A 133 1.69 -13.77 -4.87
CA GLY A 133 0.96 -13.13 -5.98
C GLY A 133 -0.54 -13.39 -5.95
N ASP A 134 -1.02 -14.58 -5.61
CA ASP A 134 -2.45 -14.86 -5.44
C ASP A 134 -3.03 -13.98 -4.33
N LEU A 135 -2.28 -13.81 -3.23
CA LEU A 135 -2.66 -12.92 -2.16
C LEU A 135 -2.66 -11.45 -2.62
N LEU A 136 -1.62 -11.00 -3.33
CA LEU A 136 -1.55 -9.66 -3.90
C LEU A 136 -2.73 -9.35 -4.83
N MET A 137 -3.09 -10.30 -5.70
CA MET A 137 -4.21 -10.17 -6.63
C MET A 137 -5.56 -10.15 -5.90
N SER A 138 -5.71 -10.95 -4.86
CA SER A 138 -6.90 -10.96 -4.00
C SER A 138 -7.09 -9.61 -3.33
N LEU A 139 -6.04 -9.02 -2.75
CA LEU A 139 -6.08 -7.68 -2.16
C LEU A 139 -6.39 -6.59 -3.21
N GLY A 140 -5.81 -6.71 -4.40
CA GLY A 140 -6.13 -5.83 -5.53
C GLY A 140 -7.61 -5.89 -5.90
N GLY A 141 -8.20 -7.08 -5.99
CA GLY A 141 -9.63 -7.29 -6.26
C GLY A 141 -10.53 -6.73 -5.16
N ILE A 142 -10.20 -7.00 -3.89
CA ILE A 142 -10.95 -6.48 -2.73
C ILE A 142 -10.97 -4.95 -2.74
N THR A 143 -9.81 -4.32 -2.93
CA THR A 143 -9.71 -2.85 -2.95
C THR A 143 -10.42 -2.23 -4.15
N LEU A 144 -10.47 -2.92 -5.29
CA LEU A 144 -11.26 -2.49 -6.46
C LEU A 144 -12.76 -2.51 -6.15
N ILE A 145 -13.30 -3.66 -5.74
CA ILE A 145 -14.73 -3.86 -5.48
C ILE A 145 -15.22 -2.96 -4.34
N ALA A 146 -14.49 -2.89 -3.22
CA ALA A 146 -14.89 -2.08 -2.07
C ALA A 146 -15.08 -0.60 -2.41
N ALA A 147 -14.38 -0.11 -3.43
CA ALA A 147 -14.50 1.26 -3.87
C ALA A 147 -15.62 1.50 -4.86
N GLU A 148 -15.89 0.54 -5.75
CA GLU A 148 -17.05 0.57 -6.65
C GLU A 148 -18.36 0.57 -5.84
N GLU A 149 -18.40 -0.21 -4.76
CA GLU A 149 -19.56 -0.31 -3.87
C GLU A 149 -19.72 0.88 -2.92
N HIS A 150 -18.75 1.80 -2.86
CA HIS A 150 -18.70 2.93 -1.91
C HIS A 150 -18.89 2.54 -0.43
N GLN A 151 -18.59 1.29 -0.08
CA GLN A 151 -18.74 0.73 1.26
C GLN A 151 -17.38 0.59 1.94
N ARG A 152 -17.04 1.54 2.81
CA ARG A 152 -15.74 1.53 3.52
C ARG A 152 -15.49 0.24 4.29
N ASP A 153 -16.51 -0.30 4.93
CA ASP A 153 -16.38 -1.50 5.76
C ASP A 153 -16.30 -2.80 4.94
N LEU A 154 -16.63 -2.75 3.64
CA LEU A 154 -16.61 -3.95 2.77
C LEU A 154 -15.20 -4.50 2.63
N ALA A 155 -14.19 -3.64 2.46
CA ALA A 155 -12.79 -4.07 2.38
C ALA A 155 -12.40 -4.85 3.65
N SER A 156 -12.71 -4.32 4.83
CA SER A 156 -12.37 -4.98 6.10
C SER A 156 -13.03 -6.35 6.24
N ARG A 157 -14.34 -6.45 5.95
CA ARG A 157 -15.05 -7.75 5.98
C ARG A 157 -14.47 -8.77 4.99
N LEU A 158 -14.12 -8.33 3.78
CA LEU A 158 -13.52 -9.21 2.78
C LEU A 158 -12.09 -9.64 3.17
N LEU A 159 -11.33 -8.75 3.82
CA LEU A 159 -10.04 -9.09 4.40
C LEU A 159 -10.17 -10.11 5.52
N ASP A 160 -11.17 -9.98 6.40
CA ASP A 160 -11.40 -10.96 7.47
C ASP A 160 -11.70 -12.36 6.89
N LEU A 161 -12.50 -12.44 5.81
CA LEU A 161 -12.75 -13.68 5.09
C LEU A 161 -11.49 -14.26 4.44
N LEU A 162 -10.68 -13.41 3.79
CA LEU A 162 -9.41 -13.81 3.19
C LEU A 162 -8.42 -14.31 4.25
N MET A 163 -8.40 -13.65 5.42
CA MET A 163 -7.55 -14.01 6.55
C MET A 163 -7.88 -15.39 7.08
N VAL A 164 -9.14 -15.79 7.20
CA VAL A 164 -9.51 -17.16 7.58
C VAL A 164 -8.84 -18.18 6.66
N GLY A 165 -8.79 -17.91 5.35
CA GLY A 165 -8.08 -18.73 4.36
C GLY A 165 -6.55 -18.68 4.47
N CYS A 166 -5.97 -17.81 5.29
CA CYS A 166 -4.53 -17.70 5.52
C CYS A 166 -4.08 -18.32 6.85
N LEU A 167 -4.99 -18.50 7.80
CA LEU A 167 -4.65 -19.00 9.13
C LEU A 167 -4.33 -20.49 9.11
N ARG A 168 -3.43 -20.90 10.02
CA ARG A 168 -3.20 -22.32 10.29
C ARG A 168 -4.43 -22.89 10.99
N ALA A 169 -4.89 -24.07 10.56
CA ALA A 169 -5.95 -24.77 11.28
C ALA A 169 -5.50 -25.06 12.72
N PRO A 170 -6.40 -24.99 13.72
CA PRO A 170 -6.08 -25.50 15.05
C PRO A 170 -5.74 -26.99 14.92
N GLU A 171 -4.65 -27.42 15.57
CA GLU A 171 -4.31 -28.85 15.57
C GLU A 171 -5.43 -29.64 16.26
N PRO A 172 -5.90 -30.75 15.67
CA PRO A 172 -6.85 -31.62 16.35
C PRO A 172 -6.17 -32.19 17.60
N HIS A 173 -6.81 -31.99 18.75
CA HIS A 173 -6.43 -32.57 20.05
C HIS A 173 -6.51 -34.10 20.04
#